data_AF-A0A3S3QUQ3-F1
#
_entry.id   AF-A0A3S3QUQ3-F1
#
_cell.length_a   1.000
_cell.length_b   1.000
_cell.length_c   1.000
_cell.angle_alpha   90.00
_cell.angle_beta   90.00
_cell.angle_gamma   90.00
#
_symmetry.space_group_name_H-M   'P 1'
#
loop_
_entity.id
_entity.type
_entity.pdbx_description
1 polymer ?
#
loop_
_entity_poly.entity_id
_entity_poly.type
_entity_poly.pdbx_seq_one_letter_code
_entity_poly.pdbx_strand_id
1 'polypeptide(L)' 'MVFFQIHVKGGICEEYVPFVYNKKNIMITGDRKNITIITGTRSVDVKGEHFIAINMIIYNFAGAAKGQA' A
#
# COMPACT_ATOMS: atom_id res chain seq x y z
N MET A 1 14.56 5.25 -16.05
CA MET A 1 13.14 5.16 -15.68
C MET A 1 12.91 6.11 -14.51
N VAL A 2 11.82 6.90 -14.51
CA VAL A 2 11.56 7.93 -13.48
C VAL A 2 10.37 7.49 -12.64
N PHE A 3 10.51 7.57 -11.31
CA PHE A 3 9.45 7.22 -10.37
C PHE A 3 8.73 8.46 -9.84
N PHE A 4 7.42 8.33 -9.65
CA PHE A 4 6.66 9.24 -8.81
C PHE A 4 6.66 8.69 -7.39
N GLN A 5 7.35 9.38 -6.48
CA GLN A 5 7.54 8.93 -5.11
C GLN A 5 6.45 9.48 -4.19
N ILE A 6 5.82 8.59 -3.43
CA ILE A 6 4.89 8.89 -2.35
C ILE A 6 5.55 8.49 -1.04
N HIS A 7 5.78 9.47 -0.17
CA HIS A 7 6.34 9.23 1.15
C HIS A 7 5.23 9.17 2.20
N VAL A 8 5.17 8.05 2.93
CA VAL A 8 4.18 7.81 3.98
C VAL A 8 4.89 7.89 5.32
N LYS A 9 4.50 8.87 6.14
CA LYS A 9 5.03 9.05 7.49
C LYS A 9 4.69 7.85 8.38
N GLY A 10 5.49 7.63 9.42
CA GLY A 10 5.20 6.66 10.47
C GLY A 10 3.83 6.92 11.11
N GLY A 11 3.01 5.87 11.18
CA GLY A 11 1.64 5.89 11.67
C GLY A 11 0.82 4.73 11.11
N ILE A 12 -0.40 4.63 11.62
CA ILE A 12 -1.44 3.74 11.08
C ILE A 12 -2.29 4.56 10.11
N CYS A 13 -2.29 4.17 8.84
CA CYS A 13 -3.16 4.75 7.82
C CYS A 13 -4.31 3.77 7.54
N GLU A 14 -5.50 4.09 8.04
CA GLU A 14 -6.74 3.34 7.79
C GLU A 14 -7.44 3.86 6.52
N GLU A 15 -6.80 3.73 5.36
CA GLU A 15 -7.36 4.22 4.10
C GLU A 15 -7.34 3.16 3.02
N TYR A 16 -8.40 3.15 2.20
CA TYR A 16 -8.41 2.40 0.95
C TYR A 16 -7.68 3.20 -0.12
N VAL A 17 -6.48 2.75 -0.50
CA VAL A 17 -5.67 3.35 -1.56
C VAL A 17 -5.76 2.51 -2.84
N PRO A 18 -6.70 2.80 -3.78
CA PRO A 18 -6.77 2.09 -5.04
C PRO A 18 -5.62 2.51 -5.97
N PHE A 19 -4.75 1.57 -6.35
CA PHE A 19 -3.72 1.82 -7.38
C PHE A 19 -4.32 1.63 -8.77
N VAL A 20 -4.81 2.73 -9.35
CA VAL A 20 -5.48 2.74 -10.66
C VAL A 20 -4.49 2.42 -11.78
N TYR A 21 -4.93 1.61 -12.75
CA TYR A 21 -4.18 1.10 -13.92
C TYR A 21 -3.34 2.14 -14.70
N ASN A 22 -3.72 3.41 -14.67
CA ASN A 22 -3.03 4.50 -15.38
C ASN A 22 -1.77 5.03 -14.67
N LYS A 23 -1.44 4.53 -13.47
CA LYS A 23 -0.31 5.02 -12.67
C LYS A 23 0.87 4.06 -12.79
N LYS A 24 1.76 4.32 -13.76
CA LYS A 24 3.04 3.59 -13.94
C LYS A 24 4.15 4.22 -13.09
N ASN A 25 5.15 3.41 -12.73
CA ASN A 25 6.36 3.85 -12.02
C ASN A 25 6.06 4.56 -10.68
N ILE A 26 5.16 4.00 -9.88
CA ILE A 26 4.87 4.50 -8.53
C ILE A 26 5.80 3.83 -7.53
N MET A 27 6.44 4.65 -6.69
CA MET A 27 7.23 4.17 -5.55
C MET A 27 6.62 4.71 -4.26
N ILE A 28 6.32 3.82 -3.32
CA ILE A 28 5.86 4.19 -1.98
C ILE A 28 6.92 3.81 -0.97
N THR A 29 7.30 4.77 -0.15
CA THR A 29 8.32 4.60 0.90
C THR A 29 7.72 4.95 2.25
N GLY A 30 7.80 4.02 3.19
CA GLY A 30 7.54 4.31 4.61
C GLY A 30 8.78 4.78 5.35
N ASP A 31 8.58 5.42 6.50
CA ASP A 31 9.66 5.79 7.42
C ASP A 31 10.40 4.56 7.93
N ARG A 32 9.66 3.56 8.44
CA ARG A 32 10.18 2.25 8.87
C ARG A 32 9.09 1.18 8.79
N LYS A 33 9.49 -0.05 8.50
CA LYS A 33 8.58 -1.21 8.38
C LYS A 33 7.67 -1.41 9.59
N ASN A 34 8.16 -1.14 10.80
CA ASN A 34 7.44 -1.39 12.05
C ASN A 34 6.52 -0.25 12.50
N ILE A 35 6.59 0.92 11.86
CA ILE A 35 5.78 2.09 12.24
C ILE A 35 4.92 2.61 11.11
N THR A 36 5.20 2.28 9.84
CA THR A 36 4.36 2.64 8.70
C THR A 36 3.46 1.46 8.36
N ILE A 37 2.19 1.54 8.75
CA ILE A 37 1.19 0.48 8.58
C ILE A 37 0.04 1.03 7.73
N ILE A 38 -0.14 0.48 6.54
CA ILE A 38 -1.33 0.69 5.72
C ILE A 38 -2.29 -0.45 6.05
N THR A 39 -3.49 -0.13 6.55
CA THR A 39 -4.45 -1.13 7.03
C THR A 39 -5.85 -0.89 6.48
N GLY A 40 -6.59 -1.98 6.27
CA GLY A 40 -7.96 -1.92 5.76
C GLY A 40 -8.68 -3.27 5.79
N THR A 41 -9.94 -3.27 5.38
CA THR A 41 -10.78 -4.48 5.24
C THR A 41 -10.92 -4.97 3.79
N ARG A 42 -10.23 -4.30 2.86
CA ARG A 42 -10.21 -4.63 1.42
C ARG A 42 -8.78 -4.86 0.98
N SER A 43 -8.59 -5.79 0.05
CA SER A 43 -7.29 -6.07 -0.54
C SER A 43 -6.73 -4.85 -1.27
N VAL A 44 -5.41 -4.72 -1.24
CA VAL A 44 -4.69 -3.75 -2.07
C VAL A 44 -4.48 -4.37 -3.45
N ASP A 45 -5.01 -3.72 -4.48
CA ASP A 45 -4.89 -4.15 -5.88
C ASP A 45 -3.91 -3.22 -6.61
N VAL A 46 -2.86 -3.80 -7.20
CA VAL A 46 -1.79 -3.08 -7.91
C VAL A 46 -1.86 -3.44 -9.38
N LYS A 47 -2.36 -2.51 -10.22
CA LYS A 47 -2.53 -2.72 -11.66
C LYS A 47 -1.51 -2.00 -12.54
N GLY A 48 -0.69 -1.14 -11.96
CA GLY A 48 0.31 -0.34 -12.69
C GLY A 48 1.65 -1.07 -12.85
N GLU A 49 2.32 -0.87 -13.98
CA GLU A 49 3.67 -1.38 -14.21
C GLU A 49 4.70 -0.68 -13.29
N HIS A 50 5.70 -1.45 -12.85
CA HIS A 50 6.84 -1.00 -12.04
C HIS A 50 6.45 -0.36 -10.69
N PHE A 51 5.53 -1.00 -9.97
CA PHE A 51 5.22 -0.61 -8.59
C PHE A 51 6.31 -1.05 -7.61
N ILE A 52 6.71 -0.16 -6.72
CA ILE A 52 7.66 -0.45 -5.63
C ILE A 52 7.05 0.01 -4.30
N ALA A 53 7.09 -0.87 -3.29
CA ALA A 53 6.75 -0.53 -1.91
C ALA A 53 7.84 -1.02 -0.96
N ILE A 54 8.41 -0.12 -0.16
CA ILE A 54 9.48 -0.44 0.80
C ILE A 54 9.25 0.20 2.17
N ASN A 55 9.80 -0.43 3.21
CA ASN A 55 9.78 0.07 4.59
C ASN A 55 8.36 0.29 5.16
N MET A 56 7.42 -0.60 4.87
CA MET A 56 6.06 -0.54 5.38
C MET A 56 5.46 -1.94 5.58
N ILE A 57 4.31 -1.98 6.26
CA ILE A 57 3.42 -3.14 6.36
C ILE A 57 2.12 -2.81 5.63
N ILE A 58 1.61 -3.76 4.86
CA ILE A 58 0.24 -3.77 4.33
C ILE A 58 -0.51 -4.86 5.08
N TYR A 59 -1.57 -4.51 5.80
CA TYR A 59 -2.31 -5.42 6.67
C TYR A 59 -3.80 -5.40 6.36
N ASN A 60 -4.39 -6.57 6.07
CA ASN A 60 -5.84 -6.71 5.93
C ASN A 60 -6.43 -7.34 7.20
N PHE A 61 -7.40 -6.66 7.83
CA PHE A 61 -8.07 -7.11 9.06
C PHE A 61 -9.52 -7.57 8.85
N ALA A 62 -9.93 -7.87 7.61
CA ALA A 62 -11.28 -8.35 7.28
C ALA A 62 -11.68 -9.64 8.02
N GLY A 63 -10.69 -10.45 8.43
CA GLY A 63 -10.89 -11.71 9.15
C GLY A 63 -11.34 -12.86 8.23
N ALA A 64 -11.05 -14.10 8.64
CA ALA A 64 -11.26 -15.29 7.80
C ALA A 64 -12.72 -15.51 7.37
N ALA A 65 -13.70 -15.01 8.14
CA ALA A 65 -15.13 -15.13 7.83
C ALA A 65 -15.56 -14.36 6.56
N LYS A 66 -14.73 -13.43 6.06
CA LYS A 66 -15.06 -12.61 4.87
C LYS A 66 -14.70 -13.28 3.54
N GLY A 67 -14.09 -14.47 3.55
CA GLY A 67 -13.58 -15.10 2.34
C GLY A 67 -12.27 -14.44 1.90
N GLN A 68 -12.16 -14.05 0.64
CA GLN A 68 -10.93 -13.50 0.07
C GLN A 68 -10.65 -12.08 0.61
N ALA A 69 -9.40 -11.84 1.04
CA ALA A 69 -8.93 -10.63 1.70
C ALA A 69 -7.46 -10.36 1.36
#